data_AF-A0AAD8H7J5-F1
#
_entry.id   AF-A0AAD8H7J5-F1
#
_cell.length_a   1.000
_cell.length_b   1.000
_cell.length_c   1.000
_cell.angle_alpha   90.00
_cell.angle_beta   90.00
_cell.angle_gamma   90.00
#
_symmetry.space_group_name_H-M   'P 1'
#
loop_
_entity.id
_entity.type
_entity.pdbx_description
1 polymer ?
#
loop_
_entity_poly.entity_id
_entity_poly.type
_entity_poly.pdbx_seq_one_letter_code
_entity_poly.pdbx_strand_id
1 'polypeptide(L)'
;MDCATQFYILDVKDPHYSLLTQLTGKISHMAVKKIIQEYSRHGANNDPATCGCYLRTSHGLPCAHEMRLLDEEGKGIELNNVHIFWRTLHMEGNTYFSDDHHTQIQDDDEILRHYFSVMMKQSPEANKMYIS
;
A
#
# COMPACT_ATOMS: atom_id res chain seq x y z
N MET A 1 9.73 3.76 23.55
CA MET A 1 8.42 3.15 23.22
C MET A 1 8.39 3.07 21.72
N ASP A 2 9.03 2.03 21.21
CA ASP A 2 9.59 2.01 19.87
C ASP A 2 8.58 1.48 18.85
N CYS A 3 8.61 2.09 17.66
CA CYS A 3 7.80 1.70 16.50
C CYS A 3 7.95 0.21 16.12
N ALA A 4 9.04 -0.44 16.53
CA ALA A 4 9.26 -1.87 16.34
C ALA A 4 8.25 -2.74 17.10
N THR A 5 7.78 -2.34 18.29
CA THR A 5 6.79 -3.12 19.04
C THR A 5 5.41 -3.13 18.36
N GLN A 6 5.15 -2.19 17.44
CA GLN A 6 3.92 -2.16 16.65
C GLN A 6 3.91 -3.22 15.52
N PHE A 7 5.08 -3.69 15.10
CA PHE A 7 5.22 -4.73 14.06
C PHE A 7 5.17 -6.16 14.63
N TYR A 8 5.64 -6.37 15.87
CA TYR A 8 5.68 -7.68 16.53
C TYR A 8 4.36 -8.11 17.22
N ILE A 9 3.30 -7.29 17.15
CA ILE A 9 1.95 -7.70 17.59
C ILE A 9 1.15 -8.32 16.42
N LEU A 10 1.78 -8.56 15.27
CA LEU A 10 1.18 -9.32 14.16
C LEU A 10 1.36 -10.84 14.30
N ASP A 11 1.88 -11.33 15.43
CA ASP A 11 2.15 -12.75 15.71
C ASP A 11 0.95 -13.56 16.22
N VAL A 12 -0.29 -13.13 15.91
CA VAL A 12 -1.49 -13.95 16.12
C VAL A 12 -2.37 -13.89 14.89
N LYS A 13 -1.95 -14.55 13.80
CA LYS A 13 -2.81 -15.05 12.71
C LYS A 13 -4.05 -14.18 12.45
N ASP A 14 -3.84 -12.91 12.12
CA ASP A 14 -4.95 -12.00 11.86
C ASP A 14 -5.69 -12.49 10.60
N PRO A 15 -7.01 -12.76 10.67
CA PRO A 15 -7.81 -13.16 9.50
C PRO A 15 -7.84 -12.08 8.40
N HIS A 16 -7.28 -10.89 8.67
CA HIS A 16 -7.21 -9.74 7.79
C HIS A 16 -6.11 -9.84 6.72
N TYR A 17 -5.13 -10.75 6.87
CA TYR A 17 -3.96 -10.79 5.98
C TYR A 17 -4.29 -11.27 4.55
N SER A 18 -5.21 -12.23 4.40
CA SER A 18 -5.62 -12.78 3.10
C SER A 18 -6.24 -11.70 2.19
N LEU A 19 -7.13 -10.88 2.75
CA LEU A 19 -7.84 -9.82 2.02
C LEU A 19 -6.90 -8.72 1.51
N LEU A 20 -5.86 -8.39 2.29
CA LEU A 20 -4.97 -7.26 2.02
C LEU A 20 -3.71 -7.63 1.22
N THR A 21 -3.45 -8.92 1.01
CA THR A 21 -2.21 -9.41 0.36
C THR A 21 -1.96 -8.73 -1.00
N GLN A 22 -3.00 -8.52 -1.80
CA GLN A 22 -2.88 -7.89 -3.12
C GLN A 22 -2.69 -6.36 -3.07
N LEU A 23 -2.98 -5.74 -1.93
CA LEU A 23 -2.95 -4.29 -1.71
C LEU A 23 -1.66 -3.81 -1.04
N THR A 24 -0.96 -4.69 -0.32
CA THR A 24 0.30 -4.38 0.36
C THR A 24 1.30 -3.71 -0.59
N GLY A 25 1.76 -2.52 -0.22
CA GLY A 25 2.71 -1.73 -1.00
C GLY A 25 2.14 -1.02 -2.24
N LYS A 26 0.88 -1.26 -2.61
CA LYS A 26 0.22 -0.64 -3.79
C LYS A 26 -0.78 0.45 -3.43
N ILE A 27 -1.20 0.51 -2.18
CA ILE A 27 -2.10 1.53 -1.66
C ILE A 27 -1.51 2.21 -0.43
N SER A 28 -2.02 3.40 -0.11
CA SER A 28 -1.56 4.19 1.00
C SER A 28 -1.85 3.51 2.33
N HIS A 29 -0.97 3.74 3.31
CA HIS A 29 -1.18 3.26 4.68
C HIS A 29 -2.52 3.72 5.28
N MET A 30 -3.02 4.90 4.86
CA MET A 30 -4.31 5.40 5.31
C MET A 30 -5.48 4.56 4.76
N ALA A 31 -5.38 4.12 3.50
CA ALA A 31 -6.37 3.23 2.91
C ALA A 31 -6.42 1.88 3.63
N VAL A 32 -5.25 1.28 3.89
CA VAL A 32 -5.13 0.03 4.66
C VAL A 32 -5.80 0.17 6.03
N LYS A 33 -5.50 1.25 6.76
CA LYS A 33 -6.12 1.53 8.08
C LYS A 33 -7.64 1.62 8.00
N LYS A 34 -8.19 2.31 7.00
CA LYS A 34 -9.64 2.44 6.82
C LYS A 34 -10.31 1.11 6.49
N ILE A 35 -9.69 0.29 5.65
CA ILE A 35 -10.19 -1.04 5.29
C ILE A 35 -10.22 -1.95 6.53
N ILE A 36 -9.13 -2.00 7.30
CA ILE A 36 -9.07 -2.79 8.55
C ILE A 36 -10.14 -2.33 9.54
N GLN A 37 -10.26 -1.02 9.75
CA GLN A 37 -11.25 -0.46 10.67
C GLN A 37 -12.69 -0.80 10.27
N GLU A 38 -13.00 -0.71 8.98
CA GLU A 38 -14.31 -1.07 8.43
C GLU A 38 -14.61 -2.55 8.63
N TYR A 39 -13.63 -3.42 8.38
CA TYR A 39 -13.78 -4.86 8.58
C TYR A 39 -14.01 -5.21 10.07
N SER A 40 -13.24 -4.62 10.99
CA SER A 40 -13.39 -4.87 12.43
C SER A 40 -14.74 -4.40 12.99
N ARG A 41 -15.34 -3.35 12.42
CA ARG A 41 -16.70 -2.90 12.79
C ARG A 41 -17.78 -3.96 12.52
N HIS A 42 -17.48 -4.94 11.66
CA HIS A 42 -18.44 -5.92 11.20
C HIS A 42 -18.49 -7.22 12.01
N GLY A 43 -17.62 -7.38 13.01
CA GLY A 43 -17.55 -8.57 13.87
C GLY A 43 -18.74 -8.82 14.81
N ALA A 44 -19.89 -8.16 14.59
CA ALA A 44 -21.10 -8.34 15.40
C ALA A 44 -22.36 -8.16 14.53
N ASN A 45 -22.79 -9.21 13.84
CA ASN A 45 -24.17 -9.40 13.35
C ASN A 45 -24.78 -8.29 12.48
N ASN A 46 -24.05 -7.74 11.51
CA ASN A 46 -24.66 -6.82 10.55
C ASN A 46 -25.10 -7.58 9.29
N ASP A 47 -26.38 -7.43 8.94
CA ASP A 47 -26.99 -7.95 7.72
C ASP A 47 -26.40 -7.21 6.50
N PRO A 48 -26.02 -7.88 5.39
CA PRO A 48 -25.67 -7.25 4.11
C PRO A 48 -26.56 -6.08 3.70
N ALA A 49 -27.85 -6.13 4.04
CA ALA A 49 -28.78 -5.04 3.76
C ALA A 49 -28.51 -3.75 4.57
N THR A 50 -27.81 -3.80 5.71
CA THR A 50 -27.56 -2.65 6.60
C THR A 50 -26.22 -1.95 6.35
N CYS A 51 -25.45 -2.36 5.32
CA CYS A 51 -24.13 -1.80 5.04
C CYS A 51 -24.08 -0.28 4.95
N GLY A 52 -25.13 0.29 4.33
CA GLY A 52 -25.11 1.64 3.77
C GLY A 52 -24.00 1.89 2.72
N CYS A 53 -23.13 0.92 2.44
CA CYS A 53 -21.93 1.00 1.60
C CYS A 53 -21.16 2.32 1.75
N TYR A 54 -21.13 2.89 2.97
CA TYR A 54 -20.61 4.24 3.18
C TYR A 54 -19.15 4.36 2.78
N LEU A 55 -18.31 3.38 3.14
CA LEU A 55 -16.89 3.43 2.78
C LEU A 55 -16.68 3.37 1.25
N ARG A 56 -17.50 2.58 0.56
CA ARG A 56 -17.51 2.49 -0.91
C ARG A 56 -17.94 3.80 -1.54
N THR A 57 -19.01 4.43 -1.05
CA THR A 57 -19.56 5.67 -1.65
C THR A 57 -18.75 6.91 -1.33
N SER A 58 -18.24 7.03 -0.10
CA SER A 58 -17.53 8.24 0.36
C SER A 58 -16.02 8.20 0.12
N HIS A 59 -15.40 7.02 0.20
CA HIS A 59 -13.95 6.87 0.07
C HIS A 59 -13.55 6.00 -1.13
N GLY A 60 -14.46 5.30 -1.81
CA GLY A 60 -14.10 4.41 -2.91
C GLY A 60 -13.25 3.21 -2.47
N LEU A 61 -13.39 2.78 -1.21
CA LEU A 61 -12.74 1.60 -0.64
C LEU A 61 -13.79 0.50 -0.42
N PRO A 62 -13.42 -0.79 -0.44
CA PRO A 62 -14.35 -1.88 -0.17
C PRO A 62 -14.99 -1.77 1.21
N CYS A 63 -16.31 -1.87 1.28
CA CYS A 63 -17.02 -1.93 2.55
C CYS A 63 -16.92 -3.32 3.17
N ALA A 64 -17.31 -3.44 4.44
CA ALA A 64 -17.24 -4.72 5.16
C ALA A 64 -18.01 -5.86 4.49
N HIS A 65 -19.17 -5.58 3.89
CA HIS A 65 -19.95 -6.61 3.23
C HIS A 65 -19.30 -7.14 1.95
N GLU A 66 -18.66 -6.27 1.15
CA GLU A 66 -17.86 -6.71 0.01
C GLU A 66 -16.69 -7.57 0.47
N MET A 67 -16.03 -7.17 1.56
CA MET A 67 -14.91 -7.94 2.12
C MET A 67 -15.36 -9.32 2.63
N ARG A 68 -16.55 -9.43 3.25
CA ARG A 68 -17.09 -10.72 3.69
C ARG A 68 -17.39 -11.65 2.51
N LEU A 69 -18.00 -11.13 1.44
CA LEU A 69 -18.25 -11.92 0.23
C LEU A 69 -16.93 -12.42 -0.38
N LEU A 70 -15.90 -11.56 -0.41
CA LEU A 70 -14.57 -11.96 -0.86
C LEU A 70 -13.97 -13.05 0.04
N ASP A 71 -14.12 -12.94 1.35
CA ASP A 71 -13.60 -13.93 2.30
C ASP A 71 -14.34 -15.29 2.17
N GLU A 72 -15.67 -15.27 2.01
CA GLU A 72 -16.49 -16.47 1.70
C GLU A 72 -16.07 -17.14 0.39
N GLU A 73 -15.66 -16.34 -0.61
CA GLU A 73 -15.13 -16.83 -1.88
C GLU A 73 -13.63 -17.18 -1.84
N GLY A 74 -12.95 -16.96 -0.71
CA GLY A 74 -11.50 -17.16 -0.56
C GLY A 74 -10.65 -16.22 -1.43
N LYS A 75 -11.18 -15.04 -1.79
CA LYS A 75 -10.54 -14.04 -2.64
C LYS A 75 -9.99 -12.87 -1.84
N GLY A 76 -8.90 -12.30 -2.34
CA GLY A 76 -8.36 -11.02 -1.84
C GLY A 76 -9.02 -9.81 -2.49
N ILE A 77 -8.82 -8.63 -1.89
CA ILE A 77 -9.27 -7.37 -2.48
C ILE A 77 -8.36 -7.01 -3.66
N GLU A 78 -8.92 -6.99 -4.87
CA GLU A 78 -8.19 -6.53 -6.05
C GLU A 78 -7.90 -5.03 -5.99
N LEU A 79 -6.75 -4.62 -6.54
CA LEU A 79 -6.37 -3.21 -6.62
C LEU A 79 -7.40 -2.35 -7.37
N ASN A 80 -8.08 -2.94 -8.36
CA ASN A 80 -9.14 -2.28 -9.13
C ASN A 80 -10.35 -1.89 -8.28
N ASN A 81 -10.58 -2.62 -7.19
CA ASN A 81 -11.63 -2.32 -6.22
C ASN A 81 -11.24 -1.21 -5.24
N VAL A 82 -10.04 -0.62 -5.38
CA VAL A 82 -9.60 0.54 -4.58
C VAL A 82 -9.49 1.75 -5.49
N HIS A 83 -10.17 2.84 -5.12
CA HIS A 83 -10.14 4.09 -5.88
C HIS A 83 -8.70 4.61 -6.07
N ILE A 84 -8.42 5.18 -7.25
CA ILE A 84 -7.08 5.61 -7.67
C ILE A 84 -6.41 6.57 -6.69
N PHE A 85 -7.19 7.41 -6.00
CA PHE A 85 -6.73 8.32 -4.95
C PHE A 85 -5.92 7.63 -3.86
N TRP A 86 -6.23 6.37 -3.54
CA TRP A 86 -5.57 5.62 -2.50
C TRP A 86 -4.36 4.85 -2.98
N ARG A 87 -4.12 4.73 -4.29
CA ARG A 87 -3.01 3.94 -4.85
C ARG A 87 -1.72 4.74 -4.74
N THR A 88 -0.66 4.14 -4.21
CA THR A 88 0.60 4.85 -3.90
C THR A 88 1.64 4.85 -4.99
N LEU A 89 1.32 4.34 -6.18
CA LEU A 89 2.20 4.43 -7.34
C LEU A 89 1.41 4.08 -8.61
N HIS A 90 1.19 5.05 -9.51
CA HIS A 90 0.95 4.77 -10.93
C HIS A 90 2.26 5.13 -11.64
N MET A 91 3.09 4.13 -11.96
CA MET A 91 4.16 4.35 -12.93
C MET A 91 3.51 4.39 -14.32
N GLU A 92 3.03 5.56 -14.74
CA GLU A 92 2.71 5.80 -16.15
C GLU A 92 4.02 5.90 -16.92
N GLY A 93 4.52 4.75 -17.33
CA GLY A 93 5.74 4.65 -18.09
C GLY A 93 6.28 3.24 -17.99
N ASN A 94 5.83 2.35 -18.88
CA ASN A 94 6.71 1.95 -19.97
C ASN A 94 6.03 1.01 -21.00
N THR A 95 5.31 1.56 -21.98
CA THR A 95 5.14 0.87 -23.26
C THR A 95 6.15 1.47 -24.25
N TYR A 96 7.43 1.17 -24.07
CA TYR A 96 8.39 1.27 -25.18
C TYR A 96 8.02 0.19 -26.20
N PHE A 97 7.18 0.55 -27.16
CA PHE A 97 7.13 -0.14 -28.45
C PHE A 97 7.45 0.88 -29.54
N SER A 98 8.72 0.84 -29.96
CA SER A 98 9.23 1.11 -31.30
C SER A 98 8.96 2.49 -31.93
N ASP A 99 9.88 3.43 -31.72
CA ASP A 99 10.52 4.10 -32.87
C ASP A 99 11.85 4.78 -32.48
N ASP A 100 12.93 4.17 -32.98
CA ASP A 100 14.22 4.73 -33.39
C ASP A 100 14.80 6.01 -32.72
N HIS A 101 14.93 6.03 -31.39
CA HIS A 101 15.90 6.92 -30.74
C HIS A 101 16.80 6.18 -29.76
N HIS A 102 18.07 6.06 -30.16
CA HIS A 102 19.18 5.54 -29.39
C HIS A 102 19.48 6.47 -28.20
N THR A 103 18.73 6.37 -27.10
CA THR A 103 19.14 6.98 -25.83
C THR A 103 20.14 6.06 -25.14
N GLN A 104 21.38 6.56 -25.07
CA GLN A 104 22.50 5.87 -24.45
C GLN A 104 22.23 5.69 -22.95
N ILE A 105 22.00 4.44 -22.54
CA ILE A 105 22.01 4.03 -21.13
C ILE A 105 23.48 3.99 -20.71
N GLN A 106 24.01 5.12 -20.26
CA GLN A 106 25.34 5.28 -19.65
C GLN A 106 25.40 6.68 -19.01
N ASP A 107 25.00 6.80 -17.74
CA ASP A 107 25.61 7.70 -16.71
C ASP A 107 24.79 7.89 -15.41
N ASP A 108 23.64 7.23 -15.25
CA ASP A 108 22.79 7.46 -14.07
C ASP A 108 23.45 7.08 -12.73
N ASP A 109 24.41 6.14 -12.73
CA ASP A 109 25.13 5.71 -11.53
C ASP A 109 26.03 6.81 -10.94
N GLU A 110 26.67 7.64 -11.78
CA GLU A 110 27.55 8.70 -11.30
C GLU A 110 26.75 9.85 -10.67
N ILE A 111 25.64 10.22 -11.30
CA ILE A 111 24.71 11.25 -10.82
C ILE A 111 24.10 10.82 -9.48
N LEU A 112 23.63 9.57 -9.37
CA LEU A 112 23.08 9.03 -8.12
C LEU A 112 24.14 8.97 -7.02
N ARG A 113 25.38 8.56 -7.35
CA ARG A 113 26.50 8.53 -6.39
C ARG A 113 26.89 9.94 -5.92
N HIS A 114 26.92 10.91 -6.81
CA HIS A 114 27.21 12.30 -6.48
C HIS A 114 26.15 12.86 -5.54
N TYR A 115 24.87 12.68 -5.88
CA TYR A 115 23.75 13.12 -5.05
C TYR A 115 23.77 12.48 -3.66
N PHE A 116 24.00 11.17 -3.59
CA PHE A 116 24.14 10.46 -2.32
C PHE A 116 25.31 10.99 -1.48
N SER A 117 26.46 11.26 -2.11
CA SER A 117 27.64 11.83 -1.43
C SER A 117 27.36 13.23 -0.88
N VAL A 118 26.65 14.07 -1.62
CA VAL A 118 26.29 15.43 -1.20
C VAL A 118 25.32 15.38 -0.02
N MET A 119 24.30 14.54 -0.08
CA MET A 119 23.31 14.35 1.00
C MET A 119 23.97 13.91 2.32
N MET A 120 24.91 12.96 2.26
CA MET A 120 25.61 12.44 3.44
C MET A 120 26.55 13.46 4.09
N LYS A 121 26.98 14.49 3.36
CA LYS A 121 27.85 15.56 3.88
C LYS A 121 27.07 16.71 4.53
N GLN A 122 25.78 16.85 4.23
CA GLN A 122 24.96 17.97 4.71
C GLN A 122 24.27 17.71 6.05
N SER A 123 24.22 16.46 6.54
CA SER A 123 23.62 16.13 7.84
C SER A 123 24.50 15.13 8.61
N PRO A 124 25.07 15.52 9.77
CA PRO A 124 25.75 14.60 10.68
C PRO A 124 24.84 13.49 11.22
N GLU A 125 23.52 13.68 11.19
CA GLU A 125 22.52 12.74 11.70
C GLU A 125 22.18 11.65 10.67
N ALA A 126 22.18 11.97 9.37
CA ALA A 126 21.95 10.99 8.31
C ALA A 126 23.06 9.90 8.26
N ASN A 127 24.31 10.28 8.55
CA ASN A 127 25.45 9.36 8.48
C ASN A 127 25.42 8.27 9.57
N LYS A 128 24.75 8.52 10.71
CA LYS A 128 24.60 7.52 11.78
C LYS A 128 23.52 6.47 11.50
N MET A 129 22.60 6.72 10.56
CA MET A 129 21.42 5.87 10.36
C MET A 129 21.66 4.71 9.38
N TYR A 130 22.67 4.80 8.52
CA TYR A 130 22.96 3.82 7.46
C TYR A 130 24.27 3.03 7.66
N ILE A 131 25.00 3.30 8.75
CA ILE A 131 26.29 2.65 9.08
C ILE A 131 26.16 1.75 10.34
N SER A 132 24.96 1.41 10.80
CA SER A 132 24.75 0.42 11.88
C SER A 132 24.33 -0.94 11.36
#